data_AF-A0AAV1SFV8-F1
#
_entry.id   AF-A0AAV1SFV8-F1
#
_cell.length_a   1.000
_cell.length_b   1.000
_cell.length_c   1.000
_cell.angle_alpha   90.00
_cell.angle_beta   90.00
_cell.angle_gamma   90.00
#
_symmetry.space_group_name_H-M   'P 1'
#
loop_
_entity.id
_entity.type
_entity.pdbx_description
1 polymer ?
#
loop_
_entity_poly.entity_id
_entity_poly.type
_entity_poly.pdbx_seq_one_letter_code
_entity_poly.pdbx_strand_id
1 'polypeptide(L)'
;MGGVRQRAMATTLPKLIQSLRKECPKPRIKQLPSLRRAFSLYDQINIIDNVPEDQLRFQGYTETGFRVNGVEYEGSLLCVGNLVTSWAPASFSQITPDSLSIFKIVRPIPEVLILGCGRYTQPVDPELRHFIQRNAASTYNILNEEGRIVAAALLPYGVSS
;
A
#
# COMPACT_ATOMS: atom_id res chain seq x y z
N MET A 1 -27.62 -16.81 74.21
CA MET A 1 -28.69 -16.84 73.18
C MET A 1 -28.49 -15.60 72.33
N GLY A 2 -28.30 -15.58 71.01
CA GLY A 2 -28.59 -16.55 69.95
C GLY A 2 -29.04 -15.74 68.73
N GLY A 3 -28.22 -15.71 67.65
CA GLY A 3 -28.61 -15.35 66.27
C GLY A 3 -29.00 -13.87 65.98
N VAL A 4 -29.00 -13.33 64.76
CA VAL A 4 -28.80 -13.83 63.40
C VAL A 4 -28.57 -12.62 62.44
N ARG A 5 -27.58 -12.76 61.56
CA ARG A 5 -27.41 -12.27 60.15
C ARG A 5 -27.38 -10.78 59.75
N GLN A 6 -26.24 -10.45 59.12
CA GLN A 6 -26.05 -9.85 57.78
C GLN A 6 -26.88 -8.62 57.37
N ARG A 7 -26.19 -7.58 56.87
CA ARG A 7 -25.98 -7.42 55.41
C ARG A 7 -25.03 -6.26 55.09
N ALA A 8 -24.16 -6.55 54.13
CA ALA A 8 -23.09 -5.72 53.63
C ALA A 8 -23.59 -4.82 52.47
N MET A 9 -22.90 -3.68 52.28
CA MET A 9 -22.61 -3.01 50.99
C MET A 9 -23.81 -2.55 50.14
N ALA A 10 -24.21 -1.27 50.23
CA ALA A 10 -25.18 -0.70 49.28
C ALA A 10 -25.04 0.80 48.97
N THR A 11 -23.86 1.42 49.08
CA THR A 11 -23.73 2.89 48.87
C THR A 11 -22.70 3.34 47.83
N THR A 12 -22.02 2.42 47.13
CA THR A 12 -21.01 2.78 46.11
C THR A 12 -21.49 2.62 44.67
N LEU A 13 -22.64 1.97 44.43
CA LEU A 13 -23.13 1.67 43.09
C LEU A 13 -23.64 2.88 42.28
N PRO A 14 -24.36 3.88 42.85
CA PRO A 14 -24.92 4.97 42.06
C PRO A 14 -23.83 5.87 41.44
N LYS A 15 -22.73 6.08 42.18
CA LYS A 15 -21.60 6.91 41.73
C LYS A 15 -20.75 6.21 40.66
N LEU A 16 -20.67 4.87 40.70
CA LEU A 16 -19.96 4.09 39.68
C LEU A 16 -20.74 4.07 38.35
N ILE A 17 -22.06 3.93 38.41
CA ILE A 17 -22.94 4.00 37.23
C ILE A 17 -22.89 5.40 36.58
N GLN A 18 -22.75 6.46 37.38
CA GLN A 18 -22.65 7.83 36.84
C GLN A 18 -21.28 8.11 36.19
N SER A 19 -20.20 7.51 36.68
CA SER A 19 -18.88 7.59 36.03
C SER A 19 -18.76 6.75 34.76
N LEU A 20 -19.47 5.62 34.65
CA LEU A 20 -19.54 4.81 33.41
C LEU A 20 -20.45 5.42 32.34
N ARG A 21 -21.26 6.43 32.69
CA ARG A 21 -22.07 7.23 31.75
C ARG A 21 -21.32 8.42 31.16
N LYS A 22 -20.03 8.63 31.51
CA LYS A 22 -19.19 9.56 30.75
C LYS A 22 -19.02 9.00 29.36
N GLU A 23 -19.72 9.64 28.43
CA GLU A 23 -19.71 9.37 27.00
C GLU A 23 -18.29 9.01 26.55
N CYS A 24 -18.13 7.79 26.01
CA CYS A 24 -16.97 7.49 25.19
C CYS A 24 -16.89 8.62 24.15
N PRO A 25 -15.79 9.40 24.08
CA PRO A 25 -15.66 10.39 23.04
C PRO A 25 -15.82 9.63 21.74
N LYS A 26 -16.88 9.94 20.98
CA LYS A 26 -17.08 9.39 19.63
C LYS A 26 -15.71 9.47 18.96
N PRO A 27 -15.16 8.37 18.42
CA PRO A 27 -13.90 8.46 17.72
C PRO A 27 -14.13 9.54 16.67
N ARG A 28 -13.47 10.69 16.83
CA ARG A 28 -13.34 11.63 15.73
C ARG A 28 -12.56 10.80 14.74
N ILE A 29 -13.27 10.16 13.82
CA ILE A 29 -12.71 9.65 12.59
C ILE A 29 -12.12 10.91 11.99
N LYS A 30 -10.83 11.17 12.29
CA LYS A 30 -10.04 12.10 11.50
C LYS A 30 -10.20 11.51 10.12
N GLN A 31 -11.02 12.17 9.28
CA GLN A 31 -11.20 11.73 7.92
C GLN A 31 -9.79 11.58 7.39
N LEU A 32 -9.40 10.32 7.14
CA LEU A 32 -8.10 10.05 6.56
C LEU A 32 -8.08 10.91 5.30
N PRO A 33 -7.02 11.71 5.11
CA PRO A 33 -6.87 12.41 3.85
C PRO A 33 -7.10 11.36 2.76
N SER A 34 -7.89 11.71 1.74
CA SER A 34 -8.11 10.79 0.62
C SER A 34 -6.75 10.21 0.21
N LEU A 35 -6.68 8.95 -0.20
CA LEU A 35 -5.42 8.32 -0.62
C LEU A 35 -4.59 9.30 -1.47
N ARG A 36 -5.22 10.02 -2.42
CA ARG A 36 -4.62 11.13 -3.17
C ARG A 36 -3.95 12.24 -2.34
N ARG A 37 -4.58 12.72 -1.27
CA ARG A 37 -4.07 13.79 -0.39
C ARG A 37 -3.04 13.30 0.63
N ALA A 38 -3.11 12.04 1.06
CA ALA A 38 -2.02 11.41 1.82
C ALA A 38 -0.77 11.28 0.92
N PHE A 39 -0.94 10.76 -0.30
CA PHE A 39 0.15 10.52 -1.25
C PHE A 39 0.85 11.78 -1.77
N SER A 40 0.14 12.90 -1.89
CA SER A 40 0.76 14.18 -2.29
C SER A 40 1.69 14.78 -1.22
N LEU A 41 1.57 14.35 0.04
CA LEU A 41 2.41 14.82 1.14
C LEU A 41 3.72 14.00 1.25
N TYR A 42 3.69 12.72 0.86
CA TYR A 42 4.89 11.86 0.84
C TYR A 42 5.82 12.19 -0.33
N ASP A 43 5.30 12.71 -1.45
CA ASP A 43 6.11 13.11 -2.62
C ASP A 43 7.14 14.21 -2.27
N GLN A 44 6.86 15.04 -1.26
CA GLN A 44 7.75 16.10 -0.78
C GLN A 44 8.67 15.65 0.36
N ILE A 45 8.50 14.42 0.85
CA ILE A 45 9.02 13.99 2.14
C ILE A 45 9.63 12.60 1.98
N ASN A 46 10.87 12.54 1.47
CA ASN A 46 11.78 11.43 1.74
C ASN A 46 12.21 11.49 3.23
N ILE A 47 11.30 11.29 4.19
CA ILE A 47 11.66 11.13 5.62
C ILE A 47 11.71 9.64 5.91
N ILE A 48 12.68 8.91 5.37
CA ILE A 48 13.24 7.72 6.02
C ILE A 48 14.68 7.57 5.50
N ASP A 49 15.65 7.96 6.31
CA ASP A 49 17.09 7.81 5.99
C ASP A 49 17.61 6.37 6.25
N ASN A 50 16.80 5.49 6.87
CA ASN A 50 17.16 4.12 7.23
C ASN A 50 16.07 3.11 6.83
N VAL A 51 15.98 2.81 5.53
CA VAL A 51 15.27 1.63 5.02
C VAL A 51 16.27 0.47 4.95
N PRO A 52 15.91 -0.77 5.33
CA PRO A 52 16.79 -1.92 5.16
C PRO A 52 17.31 -2.01 3.71
N GLU A 53 18.62 -2.20 3.50
CA GLU A 53 19.27 -2.30 2.18
C GLU A 53 18.63 -3.37 1.28
N ASP A 54 17.99 -4.35 1.92
CA ASP A 54 17.31 -5.47 1.33
C ASP A 54 15.97 -5.10 0.68
N GLN A 55 15.35 -3.95 0.96
CA GLN A 55 14.07 -3.57 0.34
C GLN A 55 14.24 -2.85 -1.00
N LEU A 56 13.40 -3.18 -1.98
CA LEU A 56 13.35 -2.45 -3.25
C LEU A 56 12.73 -1.06 -3.08
N ARG A 57 13.42 -0.05 -3.61
CA ARG A 57 12.99 1.35 -3.63
C ARG A 57 13.17 1.94 -5.02
N PHE A 58 12.08 2.44 -5.59
CA PHE A 58 12.13 3.31 -6.75
C PHE A 58 12.62 4.70 -6.35
N GLN A 59 13.68 5.16 -6.97
CA GLN A 59 14.30 6.46 -6.73
C GLN A 59 14.01 7.46 -7.85
N GLY A 60 13.56 6.97 -9.00
CA GLY A 60 13.25 7.78 -10.17
C GLY A 60 12.81 6.91 -11.34
N TYR A 61 12.31 7.56 -12.38
CA TYR A 61 11.99 6.94 -13.66
C TYR A 61 12.40 7.87 -14.80
N THR A 62 12.71 7.27 -15.94
CA THR A 62 13.05 7.97 -17.17
C THR A 62 11.99 7.67 -18.24
N GLU A 63 12.19 8.18 -19.45
CA GLU A 63 11.33 7.80 -20.58
C GLU A 63 11.46 6.31 -20.92
N THR A 64 12.63 5.71 -20.68
CA THR A 64 12.94 4.34 -21.09
C THR A 64 12.95 3.34 -19.96
N GLY A 65 12.97 3.77 -18.69
CA GLY A 65 13.18 2.85 -17.57
C GLY A 65 13.01 3.45 -16.18
N PHE A 66 13.67 2.82 -15.21
CA PHE A 66 13.53 3.09 -13.78
C PHE A 66 14.87 3.00 -13.05
N ARG A 67 15.06 3.85 -12.05
CA ARG A 67 16.16 3.74 -11.10
C ARG A 67 15.67 3.08 -9.82
N VAL A 68 16.15 1.87 -9.53
CA VAL A 68 15.77 1.07 -8.36
C VAL A 68 17.04 0.73 -7.57
N ASN A 69 17.06 1.06 -6.27
CA ASN A 69 18.21 0.81 -5.39
C ASN A 69 19.57 1.27 -5.97
N GLY A 70 19.59 2.41 -6.67
CA GLY A 70 20.79 2.98 -7.29
C GLY A 70 21.18 2.34 -8.63
N VAL A 71 20.45 1.32 -9.08
CA VAL A 71 20.67 0.64 -10.37
C VAL A 71 19.66 1.15 -11.39
N GLU A 72 20.15 1.46 -12.59
CA GLU A 72 19.30 1.82 -13.73
C GLU A 72 18.83 0.56 -14.45
N TYR A 73 17.52 0.46 -14.65
CA TYR A 73 16.87 -0.62 -15.37
C TYR A 73 16.15 -0.06 -16.58
N GLU A 74 16.46 -0.57 -17.77
CA GLU A 74 15.77 -0.21 -18.99
C GLU A 74 14.57 -1.14 -19.27
N GLY A 75 13.53 -0.56 -19.85
CA GLY A 75 12.30 -1.24 -20.22
C GLY A 75 11.34 -1.44 -19.06
N SER A 76 10.37 -2.29 -19.30
CA SER A 76 9.30 -2.61 -18.36
C SER A 76 9.79 -3.56 -17.27
N LEU A 77 9.24 -3.41 -16.06
CA LEU A 77 9.72 -4.12 -14.88
C LEU A 77 8.60 -4.82 -14.11
N LEU A 78 8.95 -5.97 -13.56
CA LEU A 78 8.21 -6.66 -12.51
C LEU A 78 9.01 -6.55 -11.21
N CYS A 79 8.30 -6.24 -10.13
CA CYS A 79 8.88 -6.17 -8.79
C CYS A 79 8.02 -6.95 -7.81
N VAL A 80 8.64 -7.79 -6.98
CA VAL A 80 7.99 -8.49 -5.86
C VAL A 80 9.00 -8.69 -4.74
N GLY A 81 8.73 -8.15 -3.55
CA GLY A 81 9.65 -8.23 -2.42
C GLY A 81 11.01 -7.62 -2.79
N ASN A 82 12.04 -8.48 -2.90
CA ASN A 82 13.42 -8.08 -3.23
C ASN A 82 13.81 -8.39 -4.68
N LEU A 83 12.89 -8.94 -5.48
CA LEU A 83 13.12 -9.32 -6.87
C LEU A 83 12.73 -8.17 -7.81
N VAL A 84 13.68 -7.74 -8.66
CA VAL A 84 13.42 -6.94 -9.86
C VAL A 84 13.75 -7.78 -11.08
N THR A 85 12.85 -7.85 -12.05
CA THR A 85 13.09 -8.53 -13.31
C THR A 85 12.46 -7.80 -14.49
N SER A 86 13.05 -7.96 -15.66
CA SER A 86 12.50 -7.41 -16.90
C SER A 86 11.15 -8.03 -17.22
N TRP A 87 10.25 -7.19 -17.73
CA TRP A 87 8.91 -7.58 -18.13
C TRP A 87 8.76 -7.43 -19.64
N ALA A 88 8.24 -8.47 -20.31
CA ALA A 88 8.16 -8.50 -21.76
C ALA A 88 7.24 -7.43 -22.39
N PRO A 89 6.07 -7.08 -21.81
CA PRO A 89 5.21 -6.03 -22.36
C PRO A 89 5.92 -4.68 -22.45
N ALA A 90 6.08 -4.17 -23.67
CA ALA A 90 6.63 -2.84 -23.95
C ALA A 90 5.53 -1.78 -24.11
N SER A 91 4.26 -2.18 -24.17
CA SER A 91 3.10 -1.30 -24.29
C SER A 91 1.90 -1.82 -23.49
N PHE A 92 0.94 -0.93 -23.22
CA PHE A 92 -0.24 -1.27 -22.43
C PHE A 92 -1.09 -2.39 -23.07
N SER A 93 -1.16 -2.45 -24.40
CA SER A 93 -1.94 -3.45 -25.14
C SER A 93 -1.38 -4.87 -25.06
N GLN A 94 -0.12 -5.02 -24.63
CA GLN A 94 0.54 -6.31 -24.46
C GLN A 94 0.34 -6.89 -23.05
N ILE A 95 -0.37 -6.19 -22.17
CA ILE A 95 -0.65 -6.64 -20.81
C ILE A 95 -1.81 -7.63 -20.85
N THR A 96 -1.52 -8.88 -20.51
CA THR A 96 -2.48 -9.98 -20.49
C THR A 96 -2.44 -10.69 -19.14
N PRO A 97 -3.48 -11.48 -18.79
CA PRO A 97 -3.43 -12.32 -17.59
C PRO A 97 -2.20 -13.24 -17.55
N ASP A 98 -1.73 -13.70 -18.71
CA ASP A 98 -0.53 -14.54 -18.83
C ASP A 98 0.75 -13.76 -18.55
N SER A 99 0.86 -12.50 -19.01
CA SER A 99 2.05 -11.67 -18.72
C SER A 99 2.15 -11.26 -17.25
N LEU A 100 1.07 -11.39 -16.48
CA LEU A 100 1.01 -11.17 -15.03
C LEU A 100 1.00 -12.48 -14.22
N SER A 101 1.05 -13.64 -14.88
CA SER A 101 0.92 -14.96 -14.23
C SER A 101 2.03 -15.26 -13.22
N ILE A 102 3.20 -14.63 -13.38
CA ILE A 102 4.33 -14.71 -12.45
C ILE A 102 3.93 -14.41 -11.00
N PHE A 103 3.01 -13.46 -10.78
CA PHE A 103 2.57 -13.10 -9.43
C PHE A 103 1.73 -14.19 -8.75
N LYS A 104 1.20 -15.16 -9.51
CA LYS A 104 0.46 -16.32 -8.97
C LYS A 104 1.39 -17.40 -8.44
N ILE A 105 2.63 -17.45 -8.94
CA ILE A 105 3.61 -18.50 -8.61
C ILE A 105 4.66 -18.03 -7.61
N VAL A 106 4.96 -16.73 -7.58
CA VAL A 106 5.91 -16.15 -6.62
C VAL A 106 5.39 -16.31 -5.19
N ARG A 107 6.31 -16.62 -4.27
CA ARG A 107 6.03 -16.77 -2.84
C ARG A 107 6.89 -15.78 -2.03
N PRO A 108 6.31 -15.11 -1.01
CA PRO A 108 4.90 -15.18 -0.62
C PRO A 108 3.97 -14.53 -1.67
N ILE A 109 2.69 -14.94 -1.70
CA ILE A 109 1.74 -14.42 -2.68
C ILE A 109 1.52 -12.93 -2.38
N PRO A 110 1.68 -12.03 -3.36
CA PRO A 110 1.40 -10.61 -3.17
C PRO A 110 -0.05 -10.36 -2.78
N GLU A 111 -0.26 -9.54 -1.76
CA GLU A 111 -1.59 -9.09 -1.35
C GLU A 111 -2.13 -7.98 -2.26
N VAL A 112 -1.22 -7.22 -2.86
CA VAL A 112 -1.53 -6.07 -3.71
C VAL A 112 -0.66 -6.14 -4.94
N LEU A 113 -1.30 -6.03 -6.10
CA LEU A 113 -0.63 -5.80 -7.38
C LEU A 113 -0.85 -4.35 -7.81
N ILE A 114 0.23 -3.65 -8.13
CA ILE A 114 0.20 -2.31 -8.69
C ILE A 114 0.55 -2.40 -10.17
N LEU A 115 -0.28 -1.81 -11.03
CA LEU A 115 -0.03 -1.69 -12.46
C LEU A 115 0.29 -0.24 -12.82
N GLY A 116 1.53 0.01 -13.23
CA GLY A 116 2.00 1.29 -13.75
C GLY A 116 1.92 1.33 -15.27
N CYS A 117 1.10 2.23 -15.81
CA CYS A 117 0.76 2.26 -17.25
C CYS A 117 1.59 3.29 -18.05
N GLY A 118 2.74 3.74 -17.54
CA GLY A 118 3.51 4.81 -18.17
C GLY A 118 2.76 6.15 -18.21
N ARG A 119 2.83 6.86 -19.34
CA ARG A 119 2.31 8.23 -19.50
C ARG A 119 0.79 8.35 -19.42
N TYR A 120 0.08 7.37 -19.98
CA TYR A 120 -1.37 7.48 -20.20
C TYR A 120 -2.10 6.33 -19.54
N THR A 121 -3.09 6.66 -18.72
CA THR A 121 -4.04 5.69 -18.19
C THR A 121 -5.08 5.40 -19.28
N GLN A 122 -5.03 4.23 -19.88
CA GLN A 122 -5.99 3.82 -20.91
C GLN A 122 -7.29 3.27 -20.32
N PRO A 123 -8.39 3.23 -21.08
CA PRO A 123 -9.60 2.52 -20.69
C PRO A 123 -9.29 1.04 -20.57
N VAL A 124 -9.17 0.60 -19.33
CA VAL A 124 -8.87 -0.78 -18.96
C VAL A 124 -10.12 -1.63 -18.88
N ASP A 125 -9.89 -2.92 -19.08
CA ASP A 125 -10.80 -3.97 -18.63
C ASP A 125 -11.24 -3.67 -17.17
N PRO A 126 -12.54 -3.73 -16.86
CA PRO A 126 -13.05 -3.48 -15.52
C PRO A 126 -12.32 -4.25 -14.41
N GLU A 127 -11.82 -5.45 -14.69
CA GLU A 127 -11.07 -6.26 -13.73
C GLU A 127 -9.72 -5.65 -13.37
N LEU A 128 -9.03 -5.03 -14.34
CA LEU A 128 -7.70 -4.43 -14.14
C LEU A 128 -7.74 -3.03 -13.54
N ARG A 129 -8.90 -2.34 -13.60
CA ARG A 129 -9.07 -0.96 -13.11
C ARG A 129 -8.67 -0.78 -11.66
N HIS A 130 -8.92 -1.77 -10.82
CA HIS A 130 -8.62 -1.70 -9.38
C HIS A 130 -7.12 -1.70 -9.08
N PHE A 131 -6.30 -2.20 -10.00
CA PHE A 131 -4.85 -2.34 -9.82
C PHE A 131 -4.05 -1.17 -10.40
N ILE A 132 -4.70 -0.29 -11.17
CA ILE A 132 -4.00 0.78 -11.88
C ILE A 132 -3.79 2.00 -11.00
N GLN A 133 -2.53 2.45 -10.96
CA GLN A 133 -2.14 3.66 -10.24
C GLN A 133 -1.35 4.58 -11.16
N ARG A 134 -1.69 5.88 -11.13
CA ARG A 134 -0.96 6.91 -11.88
C ARG A 134 0.46 7.09 -11.34
N ASN A 135 0.65 6.94 -10.03
CA ASN A 135 1.95 7.04 -9.35
C ASN A 135 2.33 5.67 -8.78
N ALA A 136 2.44 4.67 -9.66
CA ALA A 136 2.66 3.28 -9.26
C ALA A 136 3.96 3.07 -8.48
N ALA A 137 5.07 3.69 -8.90
CA ALA A 137 6.36 3.60 -8.21
C ALA A 137 6.32 4.16 -6.79
N SER A 138 5.74 5.35 -6.59
CA SER A 138 5.59 5.94 -5.25
C SER A 138 4.64 5.11 -4.37
N THR A 139 3.57 4.57 -4.95
CA THR A 139 2.63 3.68 -4.24
C THR A 139 3.32 2.39 -3.81
N TYR A 140 4.17 1.82 -4.66
CA TYR A 140 4.96 0.63 -4.34
C TYR A 140 5.87 0.90 -3.15
N ASN A 141 6.64 1.99 -3.19
CA ASN A 141 7.57 2.33 -2.10
C ASN A 141 6.84 2.40 -0.75
N ILE A 142 5.68 3.07 -0.70
CA ILE A 142 4.92 3.23 0.55
C ILE A 142 4.42 1.87 1.06
N LEU A 143 3.80 1.05 0.20
CA LEU A 143 3.29 -0.25 0.63
C LEU A 143 4.42 -1.22 1.02
N ASN A 144 5.57 -1.12 0.34
CA ASN A 144 6.75 -1.91 0.65
C ASN A 144 7.36 -1.48 2.00
N GLU A 145 7.44 -0.18 2.27
CA GLU A 145 7.87 0.38 3.56
C GLU A 145 6.93 -0.01 4.72
N GLU A 146 5.62 -0.11 4.47
CA GLU A 146 4.64 -0.62 5.44
C GLU A 146 4.84 -2.12 5.77
N GLY A 147 5.78 -2.80 5.09
CA GLY A 147 6.05 -4.23 5.27
C GLY A 147 5.00 -5.13 4.62
N ARG A 148 4.19 -4.59 3.69
CA ARG A 148 3.19 -5.37 2.96
C ARG A 148 3.85 -6.13 1.82
N ILE A 149 3.30 -7.30 1.51
CA ILE A 149 3.75 -8.08 0.36
C ILE A 149 3.10 -7.48 -0.89
N VAL A 150 3.79 -6.52 -1.49
CA VAL A 150 3.35 -5.81 -2.69
C VAL A 150 4.11 -6.29 -3.93
N ALA A 151 3.38 -6.37 -5.04
CA ALA A 151 3.91 -6.58 -6.37
C ALA A 151 3.66 -5.36 -7.25
N ALA A 152 4.57 -5.08 -8.18
CA ALA A 152 4.38 -4.07 -9.20
C ALA A 152 4.73 -4.60 -10.59
N ALA A 153 3.93 -4.23 -11.58
CA ALA A 153 4.23 -4.35 -13.00
C ALA A 153 4.20 -2.95 -13.61
N LEU A 154 5.32 -2.50 -14.17
CA LEU A 154 5.54 -1.10 -14.52
C LEU A 154 6.02 -0.96 -15.97
N LEU A 155 5.31 -0.12 -16.74
CA LEU A 155 5.75 0.37 -18.03
C LEU A 155 6.48 1.72 -17.86
N PRO A 156 7.60 1.97 -18.57
CA PRO A 156 8.30 3.24 -18.56
C PRO A 156 7.42 4.43 -18.97
N TYR A 157 7.81 5.63 -18.53
CA TYR A 157 7.04 6.84 -18.80
C TYR A 157 6.94 7.18 -20.31
N GLY A 158 7.96 6.86 -21.10
CA GLY A 158 7.99 7.15 -22.55
C GLY A 158 7.11 6.21 -23.37
N VAL A 159 6.60 5.12 -22.77
CA VAL A 159 5.71 4.20 -23.47
C VAL A 159 4.39 4.89 -23.80
N SER A 160 4.15 5.01 -25.10
CA SER A 160 2.86 5.38 -25.68
C SER A 160 2.25 4.12 -26.30
N SER A 161 0.95 3.96 -26.13
CA SER A 161 0.19 2.89 -26.78
C SER A 161 -0.03 3.15 -28.26
#